data_AF-A0A2Z5GAN0-F1
#
_entry.id   AF-A0A2Z5GAN0-F1
#
_cell.length_a   1.000
_cell.length_b   1.000
_cell.length_c   1.000
_cell.angle_alpha   90.00
_cell.angle_beta   90.00
_cell.angle_gamma   90.00
#
_symmetry.space_group_name_H-M   'P 1'
#
loop_
_entity.id
_entity.type
_entity.pdbx_description
1 polymer ?
#
loop_
_entity_poly.entity_id
_entity_poly.type
_entity_poly.pdbx_seq_one_letter_code
_entity_poly.pdbx_strand_id
1 'polypeptide(L)'
;MSPRNFVRHFTRTVGKTPGRHVTELRLEAACQHLASPSLSLFEVAKASGFGSVEAFRRPFTKTFGIPPGKYRIQSKERGCTEGPPATSNGYRLGWT
;
A
#
# COMPACT_ATOMS: atom_id res chain seq x y z
N MET A 1 9.94 6.71 24.99
CA MET A 1 11.11 6.04 24.34
C MET A 1 11.79 7.02 23.40
N SER A 2 13.13 7.03 23.33
CA SER A 2 13.84 7.76 22.27
C SER A 2 13.54 7.17 20.88
N PRO A 3 13.48 7.97 19.80
CA PRO A 3 13.23 7.49 18.44
C PRO A 3 14.12 6.32 18.01
N ARG A 4 15.40 6.34 18.41
CA ARG A 4 16.37 5.28 18.08
C ARG A 4 16.04 3.95 18.78
N ASN A 5 15.52 4.01 20.02
CA ASN A 5 15.07 2.84 20.77
C ASN A 5 13.78 2.25 20.18
N PHE A 6 12.85 3.09 19.72
CA PHE A 6 11.64 2.64 19.02
C PHE A 6 12.00 1.92 17.71
N VAL A 7 12.84 2.52 16.87
CA VAL A 7 13.28 1.90 15.61
C VAL A 7 13.91 0.52 15.85
N ARG A 8 14.80 0.40 16.85
CA ARG A 8 15.45 -0.87 17.19
C ARG A 8 14.45 -1.93 17.67
N HIS A 9 13.53 -1.56 18.58
CA HIS A 9 12.52 -2.49 19.07
C HIS A 9 11.56 -2.94 17.96
N PHE A 10 11.07 -1.99 17.18
CA PHE A 10 10.15 -2.24 16.06
C PHE A 10 10.79 -3.13 15.00
N THR A 11 12.05 -2.86 14.64
CA THR A 11 12.77 -3.71 13.67
C THR A 11 13.00 -5.11 14.22
N ARG A 12 13.18 -5.27 15.53
CA ARG A 12 13.38 -6.59 16.17
C ARG A 12 12.07 -7.40 16.27
N THR A 13 10.92 -6.75 16.40
CA THR A 13 9.62 -7.42 16.48
C THR A 13 8.98 -7.66 15.11
N VAL A 14 9.08 -6.70 14.19
CA VAL A 14 8.44 -6.72 12.86
C VAL A 14 9.41 -7.17 11.76
N GLY A 15 10.72 -7.19 12.03
CA GLY A 15 11.74 -7.57 11.05
C GLY A 15 11.98 -6.52 9.94
N LYS A 16 11.29 -5.38 9.97
CA LYS A 16 11.36 -4.31 8.97
C LYS A 16 11.51 -2.94 9.65
N THR A 17 12.09 -1.98 8.94
CA THR A 17 12.19 -0.60 9.43
C THR A 17 10.81 0.05 9.51
N PRO A 18 10.54 0.92 10.50
CA PRO A 18 9.26 1.59 10.64
C PRO A 18 8.84 2.36 9.39
N GLY A 19 9.78 3.04 8.71
CA GLY A 19 9.48 3.79 7.49
C GLY A 19 9.00 2.89 6.33
N ARG A 20 9.56 1.68 6.21
CA ARG A 20 9.10 0.70 5.22
C ARG A 20 7.71 0.18 5.57
N HIS A 21 7.47 -0.11 6.85
CA HIS A 21 6.17 -0.58 7.31
C HIS A 21 5.06 0.46 7.10
N VAL A 22 5.32 1.73 7.42
CA VAL A 22 4.37 2.83 7.14
C VAL A 22 4.10 2.95 5.64
N THR A 23 5.13 2.78 4.81
CA THR A 23 4.94 2.79 3.36
C THR A 23 4.03 1.63 2.91
N GLU A 24 4.25 0.42 3.43
CA GLU A 24 3.40 -0.75 3.14
C GLU A 24 1.93 -0.48 3.53
N LEU A 25 1.67 0.06 4.73
CA LEU A 25 0.32 0.42 5.17
C LEU A 25 -0.33 1.49 4.28
N ARG A 26 0.45 2.50 3.86
CA ARG A 26 -0.03 3.55 2.93
C ARG A 26 -0.39 2.97 1.57
N LEU A 27 0.38 1.99 1.08
CA LEU A 27 0.11 1.31 -0.17
C LEU A 27 -1.17 0.46 -0.09
N GLU A 28 -1.42 -0.19 1.03
CA GLU A 28 -2.65 -0.94 1.28
C GLU A 28 -3.88 -0.02 1.26
N ALA A 29 -3.82 1.13 1.94
CA ALA A 29 -4.87 2.15 1.87
C ALA A 29 -5.08 2.65 0.43
N ALA A 30 -3.99 2.86 -0.32
CA ALA A 30 -4.08 3.25 -1.72
C ALA A 30 -4.79 2.21 -2.59
N CYS A 31 -4.58 0.92 -2.35
CA CYS A 31 -5.29 -0.16 -3.06
C CYS A 31 -6.81 -0.09 -2.85
N GLN A 32 -7.26 0.26 -1.64
CA GLN A 32 -8.68 0.45 -1.36
C GLN A 32 -9.25 1.64 -2.13
N HIS A 33 -8.51 2.74 -2.19
CA HIS A 33 -8.91 3.90 -2.98
C HIS A 33 -8.89 3.62 -4.49
N LEU A 34 -7.98 2.78 -4.99
CA LEU A 34 -7.94 2.33 -6.39
C LEU A 34 -9.12 1.44 -6.77
N ALA A 35 -9.79 0.81 -5.81
CA ALA A 35 -11.02 0.08 -6.06
C ALA A 35 -12.19 1.03 -6.36
N SER A 36 -12.12 2.29 -5.89
CA SER A 36 -13.11 3.31 -6.22
C SER A 36 -12.80 3.95 -7.58
N PRO A 37 -13.68 3.83 -8.60
CA PRO A 37 -13.42 4.35 -9.94
C PRO A 37 -13.43 5.89 -10.02
N SER A 38 -13.87 6.58 -8.97
CA SER A 38 -14.00 8.03 -8.93
C SER A 38 -12.69 8.79 -8.67
N LEU A 39 -11.66 8.14 -8.14
CA LEU A 39 -10.42 8.81 -7.75
C LEU A 39 -9.33 8.68 -8.84
N SER A 40 -8.68 9.79 -9.14
CA SER A 40 -7.49 9.83 -9.97
C SER A 40 -6.26 9.26 -9.23
N LEU A 41 -5.23 8.82 -9.96
CA LEU A 41 -3.98 8.34 -9.35
C LEU A 41 -3.30 9.40 -8.47
N PHE A 42 -3.49 10.68 -8.81
CA PHE A 42 -2.99 11.81 -8.03
C PHE A 42 -3.73 11.95 -6.69
N GLU A 43 -5.06 11.87 -6.71
CA GLU A 43 -5.87 11.92 -5.49
C GLU A 43 -5.62 10.72 -4.59
N VAL A 44 -5.48 9.52 -5.17
CA VAL A 44 -5.10 8.31 -4.41
C VAL A 44 -3.75 8.49 -3.74
N ALA A 45 -2.74 9.00 -4.47
CA ALA A 45 -1.42 9.24 -3.90
C ALA A 45 -1.48 10.24 -2.74
N LYS A 46 -2.21 11.35 -2.92
CA LYS A 46 -2.39 12.38 -1.89
C LYS A 46 -3.14 11.85 -0.67
N ALA A 47 -4.23 11.11 -0.87
CA ALA A 47 -5.02 10.47 0.19
C ALA A 47 -4.18 9.45 0.99
N SER A 48 -3.28 8.75 0.31
CA SER A 48 -2.39 7.76 0.92
C SER A 48 -1.13 8.39 1.56
N GLY A 49 -1.00 9.72 1.56
CA GLY A 49 0.11 10.43 2.18
C GLY A 49 1.41 10.44 1.37
N PHE A 50 1.34 10.25 0.05
CA PHE A 50 2.45 10.48 -0.87
C PHE A 50 2.39 11.89 -1.45
N GLY A 51 3.53 12.57 -1.50
CA GLY A 51 3.64 13.93 -2.04
C GLY A 51 3.54 14.00 -3.57
N SER A 52 3.70 12.88 -4.28
CA SER A 52 3.58 12.81 -5.73
C SER A 52 3.20 11.41 -6.21
N VAL A 53 2.64 11.34 -7.42
CA VAL A 53 2.33 10.06 -8.09
C VAL A 53 3.60 9.23 -8.33
N GLU A 54 4.72 9.88 -8.64
CA GLU A 54 6.03 9.23 -8.82
C GLU A 54 6.50 8.53 -7.52
N ALA A 55 6.38 9.23 -6.40
CA ALA A 55 6.74 8.74 -5.07
C ALA A 55 5.83 7.60 -4.60
N PHE A 56 4.59 7.55 -5.09
CA PHE A 56 3.67 6.43 -4.88
C PHE A 56 3.96 5.24 -5.80
N ARG A 57 4.18 5.51 -7.10
CA ARG A 57 4.36 4.48 -8.14
C ARG A 57 5.57 3.58 -7.88
N ARG A 58 6.68 4.15 -7.43
CA ARG A 58 7.92 3.40 -7.13
C ARG A 58 7.71 2.31 -6.07
N PRO A 59 7.29 2.63 -4.84
CA PRO A 59 7.05 1.62 -3.81
C PRO A 59 5.84 0.72 -4.13
N PHE A 60 4.82 1.24 -4.82
CA PHE A 60 3.68 0.41 -5.26
C PHE A 60 4.12 -0.70 -6.21
N THR A 61 4.82 -0.35 -7.28
CA THR A 61 5.30 -1.33 -8.28
C THR A 61 6.30 -2.30 -7.66
N LYS A 62 7.13 -1.85 -6.71
CA LYS A 62 8.07 -2.73 -5.99
C LYS A 62 7.35 -3.74 -5.08
N THR A 63 6.19 -3.38 -4.53
CA THR A 63 5.45 -4.21 -3.57
C THR A 63 4.47 -5.15 -4.28
N PHE A 64 3.75 -4.66 -5.28
CA PHE A 64 2.72 -5.41 -6.00
C PHE A 64 3.18 -5.98 -7.35
N GLY A 65 4.37 -5.61 -7.83
CA GLY A 65 4.89 -6.03 -9.12
C GLY A 65 4.24 -5.36 -10.34
N ILE A 66 3.11 -4.66 -10.15
CA ILE A 66 2.37 -3.98 -11.21
C ILE A 66 2.18 -2.49 -10.91
N PRO A 67 2.19 -1.60 -11.93
CA PRO A 67 1.90 -0.19 -11.74
C PRO A 67 0.44 0.04 -11.33
N PRO A 68 0.15 1.10 -10.54
CA PRO A 68 -1.20 1.38 -10.03
C PRO A 68 -2.23 1.66 -11.14
N GLY A 69 -1.79 2.22 -12.27
CA GLY A 69 -2.65 2.41 -13.44
C GLY A 69 -3.11 1.08 -14.06
N LYS A 70 -2.21 0.08 -14.15
CA LYS A 70 -2.56 -1.27 -14.60
C LYS A 70 -3.42 -2.00 -13.57
N TYR A 71 -3.11 -1.82 -12.28
CA TYR A 71 -3.92 -2.36 -11.19
C TYR A 71 -5.38 -1.89 -11.29
N ARG A 72 -5.62 -0.60 -11.60
CA ARG A 72 -6.97 -0.04 -11.78
C ARG A 72 -7.71 -0.62 -12.99
N ILE A 73 -7.00 -0.88 -14.09
CA ILE A 73 -7.61 -1.51 -15.27
C ILE A 73 -8.01 -2.94 -14.93
N GLN A 74 -7.10 -3.67 -14.27
CA GLN A 74 -7.34 -5.05 -13.89
C GLN A 74 -8.42 -5.19 -12.81
N SER A 75 -8.55 -4.25 -11.87
CA SER A 75 -9.66 -4.25 -10.91
C SER A 75 -11.01 -3.98 -11.59
N LYS A 76 -11.03 -3.14 -12.63
CA LYS A 76 -12.22 -2.92 -13.46
C LYS A 76 -12.61 -4.18 -14.25
N GLU A 77 -11.62 -4.89 -14.78
CA GLU A 77 -11.81 -6.16 -15.50
C GLU A 77 -12.19 -7.32 -14.56
N ARG A 78 -11.68 -7.32 -13.32
CA ARG A 78 -11.92 -8.34 -12.28
C ARG A 78 -13.22 -8.12 -11.49
N GLY A 79 -14.06 -7.17 -11.88
CA GLY A 79 -15.32 -6.80 -11.21
C GLY A 79 -16.39 -7.90 -11.07
N CYS A 80 -16.05 -9.18 -11.21
CA CYS A 80 -16.95 -10.30 -11.01
C CYS A 80 -16.56 -11.30 -9.90
N THR A 81 -15.29 -11.48 -9.46
CA THR A 81 -15.01 -12.61 -8.52
C THR A 81 -13.81 -12.58 -7.57
N GLU A 82 -12.81 -11.69 -7.63
CA GLU A 82 -11.60 -11.86 -6.79
C GLU A 82 -11.18 -10.59 -6.07
N GLY A 83 -11.15 -10.67 -4.73
CA GLY A 83 -10.63 -9.62 -3.84
C GLY A 83 -9.18 -9.24 -4.13
N PRO A 84 -8.66 -8.18 -3.48
CA PRO A 84 -7.31 -7.66 -3.74
C PRO A 84 -6.28 -8.80 -3.74
N PRO A 85 -5.34 -8.83 -4.72
CA PRO A 85 -4.41 -9.93 -4.88
C PRO A 85 -3.72 -10.17 -3.55
N ALA A 86 -3.92 -11.37 -3.01
CA ALA A 86 -3.51 -11.79 -1.67
C ALA A 86 -2.18 -11.12 -1.32
N THR A 87 -2.25 -10.11 -0.44
CA THR A 87 -1.09 -9.31 -0.09
C THR A 87 -0.05 -10.29 0.44
N SER A 88 1.10 -10.38 -0.23
CA SER A 88 2.23 -11.25 0.16
C SER A 88 2.76 -10.95 1.58
N ASN A 89 2.27 -9.87 2.19
CA ASN A 89 2.48 -9.56 3.59
C ASN A 89 1.46 -10.35 4.43
N GLY A 90 1.92 -11.40 5.11
CA GLY A 90 1.13 -12.19 6.08
C GLY A 90 0.64 -11.43 7.33
N TYR A 91 0.38 -10.12 7.21
CA TYR A 91 -0.25 -9.32 8.25
C TYR A 91 -1.76 -9.43 8.08
N ARG A 92 -2.33 -10.45 8.73
CA ARG A 92 -3.74 -10.53 9.08
C ARG A 92 -4.05 -9.40 10.08
N LEU A 93 -4.18 -8.16 9.62
CA LEU A 93 -4.83 -7.11 10.40
C LEU A 93 -6.32 -7.25 10.14
N GLY A 94 -7.03 -7.64 11.20
CA GLY A 94 -8.42 -8.05 11.17
C GLY A 94 -9.33 -7.06 10.45
N TRP A 95 -10.03 -7.59 9.45
CA TRP A 95 -11.31 -7.07 9.00
C TRP A 95 -12.37 -7.96 9.67
N THR A 96 -12.74 -7.55 10.87
CA THR A 96 -14.09 -7.77 11.43
C THR A 96 -14.80 -6.44 11.38
#